data_AF-A0A8B6C921-F1
#
_entry.id   AF-A0A8B6C921-F1
#
_cell.length_a   1.000
_cell.length_b   1.000
_cell.length_c   1.000
_cell.angle_alpha   90.00
_cell.angle_beta   90.00
_cell.angle_gamma   90.00
#
_symmetry.space_group_name_H-M   'P 1'
#
loop_
_entity.id
_entity.type
_entity.pdbx_description
1 polymer ?
#
loop_
_entity_poly.entity_id
_entity_poly.type
_entity_poly.pdbx_seq_one_letter_code
_entity_poly.pdbx_strand_id
1 'polypeptide(L)'
;MPKALKESIEPERLDNRWDIMEIEDNISHAEDVGTGASMEREFMEDNTFTDLPNALIVTNVAECVFDDEDAKTKLEDVFRVFDEDASFQYLKCFRRVRVNYILPDAAVKARIHLHETQICGQVSKCFFVQ
;
A
#
# COMPACT_ATOMS: atom_id res chain seq x y z
N MET A 1 -7.45 33.10 -39.83
CA MET A 1 -6.60 31.89 -40.00
C MET A 1 -5.80 31.71 -38.71
N PRO A 2 -6.07 30.69 -37.88
CA PRO A 2 -5.34 30.46 -36.63
C PRO A 2 -4.10 29.58 -36.87
N LYS A 3 -3.03 29.80 -36.11
CA LYS A 3 -1.91 28.86 -35.93
C LYS A 3 -1.58 28.77 -34.44
N ALA A 4 -1.37 27.55 -34.00
CA ALA A 4 -1.34 27.10 -32.61
C ALA A 4 0.07 27.00 -32.02
N LEU A 5 0.08 26.81 -30.69
CA LEU A 5 1.00 26.07 -29.80
C LEU A 5 2.52 26.20 -29.99
N LYS A 6 3.21 26.63 -28.94
CA LYS A 6 4.10 25.81 -28.07
C LYS A 6 4.03 26.43 -26.66
N GLU A 7 3.39 25.83 -25.66
CA GLU A 7 3.77 24.64 -24.89
C GLU A 7 5.15 24.81 -24.21
N SER A 8 5.11 25.09 -22.90
CA SER A 8 6.20 24.88 -21.94
C SER A 8 5.59 25.01 -20.53
N ILE A 9 4.81 24.00 -20.13
CA ILE A 9 4.53 23.73 -18.73
C ILE A 9 5.40 22.51 -18.43
N GLU A 10 6.49 22.72 -17.69
CA GLU A 10 7.29 21.61 -17.19
C GLU A 10 6.46 20.90 -16.11
N PRO A 11 6.11 19.61 -16.27
CA PRO A 11 5.53 18.87 -15.16
C PRO A 11 6.65 18.60 -14.16
N GLU A 12 6.57 19.24 -12.99
CA GLU A 12 7.36 18.87 -11.84
C GLU A 12 7.23 17.35 -11.63
N ARG A 13 8.33 16.66 -11.90
CA ARG A 13 8.51 15.24 -11.59
C ARG A 13 8.30 15.09 -10.09
N LEU A 14 7.12 14.62 -9.70
CA LEU A 14 6.95 13.95 -8.42
C LEU A 14 7.74 12.65 -8.52
N ASP A 15 9.02 12.73 -8.16
CA ASP A 15 9.85 11.56 -7.92
C ASP A 15 9.38 11.01 -6.56
N ASN A 16 8.34 10.18 -6.58
CA ASN A 16 7.85 9.37 -5.45
C ASN A 16 8.86 8.26 -5.03
N ARG A 17 10.13 8.64 -4.99
CA ARG A 17 11.27 7.95 -4.40
C ARG A 17 11.54 8.45 -2.97
N TRP A 18 11.03 9.63 -2.62
CA TRP A 18 11.32 10.28 -1.34
C TRP A 18 10.29 9.95 -0.24
N ASP A 19 9.09 9.49 -0.57
CA ASP A 19 8.10 9.04 0.43
C ASP A 19 8.32 7.59 0.92
N ILE A 20 9.05 6.77 0.14
CA ILE A 20 9.28 5.35 0.47
C ILE A 20 10.43 5.22 1.49
N MET A 21 11.48 6.05 1.39
CA MET A 21 12.61 6.02 2.33
C MET A 21 12.24 6.52 3.74
N GLU A 22 11.25 7.40 3.86
CA GLU A 22 10.80 7.91 5.17
C GLU A 22 9.98 6.88 5.97
N ILE A 23 9.44 5.85 5.30
CA ILE A 23 8.79 4.70 5.94
C ILE A 23 9.83 3.73 6.50
N GLU A 24 10.96 3.53 5.81
CA GLU A 24 12.01 2.58 6.20
C GLU A 24 12.75 3.03 7.47
N ASP A 25 12.99 4.33 7.63
CA ASP A 25 13.72 4.85 8.80
C ASP A 25 12.91 4.80 10.11
N ASN A 26 11.58 4.87 10.06
CA ASN A 26 10.74 4.89 11.26
C ASN A 26 10.45 3.50 11.86
N ILE A 27 10.86 2.41 11.19
CA ILE A 27 10.71 1.03 11.70
C ILE A 27 11.93 0.60 12.55
N SER A 28 13.05 1.31 12.46
CA SER A 28 14.34 0.85 13.00
C SER A 28 14.69 1.31 14.43
N HIS A 29 13.91 2.19 15.08
CA HIS A 29 14.36 2.88 16.31
C HIS A 29 13.79 2.37 17.64
N ALA A 30 13.37 1.10 17.72
CA ALA A 30 12.78 0.54 18.93
C ALA A 30 13.53 -0.67 19.50
N GLU A 31 14.86 -0.65 19.55
CA GLU A 31 15.62 -1.63 20.35
C GLU A 31 16.79 -0.99 21.09
N ASP A 32 16.66 -0.90 22.42
CA ASP A 32 17.67 -1.08 23.49
C ASP A 32 17.60 -0.03 24.61
N VAL A 33 16.94 -0.38 25.73
CA VAL A 33 17.52 -0.28 27.09
C VAL A 33 16.85 -1.33 27.98
N GLY A 34 17.57 -2.41 28.28
CA GLY A 34 17.21 -3.34 29.34
C GLY A 34 17.45 -2.75 30.74
N THR A 35 16.46 -2.83 31.63
CA THR A 35 16.67 -2.91 33.08
C THR A 35 15.50 -3.71 33.67
N GLY A 36 15.82 -4.81 34.36
CA GLY A 36 14.85 -5.78 34.84
C GLY A 36 13.96 -5.28 35.98
N ALA A 37 12.69 -5.67 35.92
CA ALA A 37 11.81 -5.85 37.05
C ALA A 37 10.71 -6.85 36.66
N SER A 38 10.56 -7.89 37.46
CA SER A 38 9.57 -8.95 37.31
C SER A 38 8.15 -8.41 37.22
N MET A 39 7.52 -8.65 36.08
CA MET A 39 6.09 -8.84 35.98
C MET A 39 5.93 -9.64 34.69
N GLU A 40 5.63 -10.93 34.81
CA GLU A 40 5.07 -11.70 33.71
C GLU A 40 3.78 -10.99 33.31
N ARG A 41 3.92 -10.02 32.41
CA ARG A 41 2.81 -9.48 31.66
C ARG A 41 2.48 -10.63 30.72
N GLU A 42 1.59 -11.50 31.17
CA GLU A 42 0.74 -12.25 30.26
C GLU A 42 0.10 -11.19 29.37
N PHE A 43 0.76 -10.88 28.25
CA PHE A 43 0.15 -10.16 27.16
C PHE A 43 -1.01 -11.05 26.77
N MET A 44 -2.21 -10.67 27.21
CA MET A 44 -3.44 -11.10 26.57
C MET A 44 -3.17 -10.98 25.08
N GLU A 45 -3.01 -12.12 24.40
CA GLU A 45 -3.21 -12.23 22.97
C GLU A 45 -4.64 -11.71 22.76
N ASP A 46 -4.72 -10.42 22.50
CA ASP A 46 -5.93 -9.75 22.10
C ASP A 46 -6.30 -10.38 20.77
N ASN A 47 -7.13 -11.42 20.84
CA ASN A 47 -7.71 -12.19 19.74
C ASN A 47 -8.60 -11.32 18.84
N THR A 48 -8.39 -10.00 18.78
CA THR A 48 -9.16 -9.03 18.01
C THR A 48 -8.84 -9.06 16.52
N PHE A 49 -7.69 -9.63 16.13
CA PHE A 49 -7.32 -9.75 14.73
C PHE A 49 -7.82 -11.02 14.05
N THR A 50 -8.26 -12.04 14.78
CA THR A 50 -8.71 -13.31 14.17
C THR A 50 -10.00 -13.17 13.36
N ASP A 51 -10.82 -12.16 13.67
CA ASP A 51 -12.07 -11.87 12.96
C ASP A 51 -11.89 -10.86 11.82
N LEU A 52 -10.68 -10.33 11.61
CA LEU A 52 -10.42 -9.35 10.56
C LEU A 52 -10.11 -10.05 9.23
N PRO A 53 -10.68 -9.58 8.12
CA PRO A 53 -10.37 -10.12 6.80
C PRO A 53 -8.92 -9.83 6.41
N ASN A 54 -8.27 -10.82 5.81
CA ASN A 54 -6.89 -10.74 5.33
C ASN A 54 -6.77 -10.18 3.90
N ALA A 55 -7.85 -9.61 3.34
CA ALA A 55 -7.86 -9.19 1.95
C ALA A 55 -8.47 -7.80 1.78
N LEU A 56 -7.94 -7.07 0.80
CA LEU A 56 -8.39 -5.74 0.40
C LEU A 56 -8.86 -5.73 -1.06
N ILE A 57 -9.91 -4.97 -1.33
CA ILE A 57 -10.30 -4.47 -2.65
C ILE A 57 -9.74 -3.07 -2.82
N VAL A 58 -8.82 -2.93 -3.76
CA VAL A 58 -8.29 -1.66 -4.22
C VAL A 58 -9.13 -1.19 -5.40
N THR A 59 -9.65 0.03 -5.34
CA THR A 59 -10.49 0.63 -6.38
C THR A 59 -9.84 1.89 -6.94
N ASN A 60 -10.31 2.30 -8.12
CA ASN A 60 -9.74 3.42 -8.87
C ASN A 60 -8.27 3.20 -9.25
N VAL A 61 -7.93 1.95 -9.58
CA VAL A 61 -6.60 1.57 -10.04
C VAL A 61 -6.37 2.15 -11.44
N ALA A 62 -5.19 2.74 -11.67
CA ALA A 62 -4.84 3.35 -12.95
C ALA A 62 -4.92 2.35 -14.10
N GLU A 63 -5.40 2.78 -15.27
CA GLU A 63 -5.59 1.89 -16.42
C GLU A 63 -4.28 1.27 -16.91
N CYS A 64 -3.17 2.00 -16.82
CA CYS A 64 -1.84 1.50 -17.16
C CYS A 64 -1.43 0.25 -16.37
N VAL A 65 -1.89 0.09 -15.12
CA VAL A 65 -1.59 -1.11 -14.30
C VAL A 65 -2.11 -2.40 -14.95
N PHE A 66 -3.14 -2.29 -15.81
CA PHE A 66 -3.73 -3.45 -16.49
C PHE A 66 -3.15 -3.73 -17.88
N ASP A 67 -2.28 -2.86 -18.39
CA ASP A 67 -1.75 -2.89 -19.76
C ASP A 67 -0.21 -2.81 -19.81
N ASP A 68 0.43 -2.38 -18.73
CA ASP A 68 1.88 -2.18 -18.60
C ASP A 68 2.43 -2.95 -17.40
N GLU A 69 3.37 -3.86 -17.63
CA GLU A 69 3.95 -4.69 -16.58
C GLU A 69 4.78 -3.85 -15.58
N ASP A 70 5.45 -2.77 -16.01
CA ASP A 70 6.20 -1.91 -15.09
C ASP A 70 5.27 -1.18 -14.11
N ALA A 71 4.13 -0.66 -14.58
CA ALA A 71 3.11 -0.06 -13.74
C ALA A 71 2.47 -1.09 -12.80
N LYS A 72 2.28 -2.32 -13.29
CA LYS A 72 1.77 -3.43 -12.49
C LYS A 72 2.72 -3.80 -11.35
N THR A 73 4.01 -3.98 -11.65
CA THR A 73 5.04 -4.27 -10.64
C THR A 73 5.12 -3.16 -9.60
N LYS A 74 5.11 -1.88 -10.01
CA LYS A 74 5.10 -0.75 -9.06
C LYS A 74 3.90 -0.81 -8.12
N LEU A 75 2.72 -1.16 -8.62
CA LEU A 75 1.57 -1.34 -7.75
C LEU A 75 1.79 -2.53 -6.81
N GLU A 76 2.23 -3.69 -7.30
CA GLU A 76 2.46 -4.85 -6.45
C GLU A 76 3.49 -4.56 -5.34
N ASP A 77 4.60 -3.89 -5.67
CA ASP A 77 5.68 -3.54 -4.73
C ASP A 77 5.15 -2.69 -3.56
N VAL A 78 4.29 -1.70 -3.84
CA VAL A 78 3.66 -0.85 -2.81
C VAL A 78 2.87 -1.67 -1.79
N PHE A 79 2.17 -2.72 -2.23
CA PHE A 79 1.41 -3.59 -1.34
C PHE A 79 2.29 -4.68 -0.69
N ARG A 80 3.36 -5.13 -1.38
CA ARG A 80 4.30 -6.13 -0.86
C ARG A 80 5.18 -5.62 0.28
N VAL A 81 5.32 -4.31 0.47
CA VAL A 81 5.95 -3.73 1.68
C VAL A 81 5.30 -4.24 2.98
N PHE A 82 4.00 -4.56 2.94
CA PHE A 82 3.28 -5.07 4.12
C PHE A 82 3.31 -6.59 4.24
N ASP A 83 3.55 -7.29 3.13
CA ASP A 83 3.61 -8.75 3.02
C ASP A 83 4.19 -9.16 1.66
N GLU A 84 5.42 -9.70 1.66
CA GLU A 84 6.13 -10.08 0.44
C GLU A 84 5.38 -11.14 -0.38
N ASP A 85 4.61 -12.00 0.31
CA ASP A 85 3.83 -13.09 -0.26
C ASP A 85 2.40 -12.67 -0.65
N ALA A 86 2.10 -11.36 -0.64
CA ALA A 86 0.80 -10.85 -1.07
C ALA A 86 0.46 -11.29 -2.51
N SER A 87 -0.79 -11.72 -2.69
CA SER A 87 -1.30 -12.17 -4.00
C SER A 87 -2.30 -11.17 -4.59
N PHE A 88 -2.28 -11.04 -5.92
CA PHE A 88 -3.03 -10.01 -6.64
C PHE A 88 -3.98 -10.63 -7.68
N GLN A 89 -5.25 -10.24 -7.63
CA GLN A 89 -6.26 -10.59 -8.62
C GLN A 89 -6.83 -9.34 -9.28
N TYR A 90 -6.55 -9.19 -10.58
CA TYR A 90 -6.90 -8.02 -11.36
C TYR A 90 -8.31 -8.13 -11.94
N LEU A 91 -9.14 -7.12 -11.71
CA LEU A 91 -10.51 -6.99 -12.20
C LEU A 91 -10.59 -5.77 -13.13
N LYS A 92 -10.02 -5.91 -14.34
CA LYS A 92 -9.81 -4.81 -15.30
C LYS A 92 -11.08 -4.00 -15.60
N CYS A 93 -12.19 -4.67 -15.91
CA CYS A 93 -13.45 -3.99 -16.23
C CYS A 93 -13.99 -3.11 -15.10
N PHE A 94 -13.60 -3.39 -13.86
CA PHE A 94 -14.02 -2.63 -12.68
C PHE A 94 -12.98 -1.62 -12.21
N ARG A 95 -11.78 -1.59 -12.83
CA ARG A 95 -10.58 -0.88 -12.34
C ARG A 95 -10.30 -1.19 -10.86
N ARG A 96 -10.30 -2.49 -10.54
CA ARG A 96 -10.07 -3.01 -9.19
C ARG A 96 -8.98 -4.07 -9.16
N VAL A 97 -8.33 -4.19 -8.01
CA VAL A 97 -7.43 -5.29 -7.68
C VAL A 97 -7.81 -5.83 -6.31
N ARG A 98 -7.97 -7.15 -6.20
CA ARG A 98 -8.04 -7.82 -4.91
C ARG A 98 -6.63 -8.20 -4.49
N VAL A 99 -6.25 -7.79 -3.29
CA VAL A 99 -4.96 -8.13 -2.65
C VAL A 99 -5.27 -9.05 -1.49
N ASN A 100 -4.67 -10.23 -1.44
CA ASN A 100 -4.77 -11.12 -0.28
C ASN A 100 -3.42 -11.18 0.41
N TYR A 101 -3.46 -10.99 1.72
CA TYR A 101 -2.34 -11.09 2.65
C TYR A 101 -2.37 -12.44 3.37
N ILE A 102 -1.22 -12.89 3.85
CA ILE A 102 -1.11 -14.04 4.73
C ILE A 102 -1.81 -13.73 6.06
N LEU A 103 -1.51 -12.56 6.64
CA LEU A 103 -2.01 -12.17 7.97
C LEU A 103 -2.99 -10.98 7.89
N PRO A 104 -4.06 -10.99 8.72
CA PRO A 104 -4.98 -9.85 8.82
C PRO A 104 -4.29 -8.54 9.23
N ASP A 105 -3.26 -8.60 10.08
CA ASP A 105 -2.49 -7.43 10.51
C ASP A 105 -1.85 -6.69 9.32
N ALA A 106 -1.32 -7.42 8.32
CA ALA A 106 -0.79 -6.82 7.11
C ALA A 106 -1.88 -6.10 6.29
N ALA A 107 -3.08 -6.70 6.19
CA ALA A 107 -4.22 -6.07 5.53
C ALA A 107 -4.67 -4.78 6.25
N VAL A 108 -4.67 -4.78 7.59
CA VAL A 108 -4.99 -3.60 8.40
C VAL A 108 -3.95 -2.51 8.19
N LYS A 109 -2.65 -2.84 8.30
CA LYS A 109 -1.55 -1.90 8.08
C LYS A 109 -1.62 -1.31 6.69
N ALA A 110 -1.74 -2.13 5.65
CA ALA A 110 -1.88 -1.66 4.29
C ALA A 110 -3.11 -0.76 4.10
N ARG A 111 -4.25 -1.09 4.73
CA ARG A 111 -5.45 -0.25 4.65
C ARG A 111 -5.24 1.12 5.29
N ILE A 112 -4.55 1.19 6.44
CA ILE A 112 -4.25 2.44 7.13
C ILE A 112 -3.33 3.32 6.28
N HIS A 113 -2.29 2.73 5.69
CA HIS A 113 -1.26 3.50 4.98
C HIS A 113 -1.63 3.83 3.53
N LEU A 114 -2.35 2.95 2.83
CA LEU A 114 -2.57 3.09 1.37
C LEU A 114 -3.96 3.64 1.00
N HIS A 115 -4.89 3.77 1.94
CA HIS A 115 -6.21 4.29 1.61
C HIS A 115 -6.15 5.79 1.26
N GLU A 116 -6.73 6.15 0.12
CA GLU A 116 -6.72 7.53 -0.42
C GLU A 116 -5.30 8.07 -0.72
N THR A 117 -4.37 7.16 -1.02
CA THR A 117 -3.02 7.50 -1.49
C THR A 117 -2.91 7.45 -3.02
N GLN A 118 -1.93 8.15 -3.57
CA GLN A 118 -1.68 8.16 -5.01
C GLN A 118 -0.77 6.99 -5.42
N ILE A 119 -1.26 6.13 -6.30
CA ILE A 119 -0.53 5.00 -6.87
C ILE A 119 -0.64 5.09 -8.40
N CYS A 120 0.50 5.11 -9.10
CA CYS A 120 0.55 5.27 -10.56
C CYS A 120 -0.28 6.47 -11.07
N GLY A 121 -0.25 7.59 -10.34
CA GLY A 121 -0.96 8.82 -10.71
C GLY A 121 -2.46 8.85 -10.38
N GLN A 122 -3.04 7.79 -9.78
CA GLN A 122 -4.44 7.75 -9.36
C GLN A 122 -4.59 7.60 -7.85
N VAL A 123 -5.54 8.33 -7.25
CA VAL A 123 -5.89 8.18 -5.84
C VAL A 123 -6.70 6.90 -5.66
N SER A 124 -6.10 5.89 -5.04
CA SER A 124 -6.68 4.56 -4.86
C SER A 124 -7.41 4.46 -3.53
N LYS A 125 -8.52 3.71 -3.50
CA LYS A 125 -9.27 3.41 -2.27
C LYS A 125 -9.23 1.92 -2.00
N CYS A 126 -8.66 1.55 -0.86
CA CYS A 126 -8.63 0.18 -0.35
C CYS A 126 -9.88 -0.09 0.50
N PHE A 127 -10.47 -1.29 0.49
CA PHE A 127 -11.64 -1.73 1.28
C PHE A 127 -11.46 -3.18 1.72
N PHE A 128 -11.88 -3.55 2.93
CA PHE A 128 -11.86 -4.95 3.33
C PHE A 128 -12.82 -5.80 2.48
N VAL A 129 -12.42 -7.02 2.16
CA VAL A 129 -13.29 -8.04 1.55
C VAL A 129 -14.26 -8.56 2.61
N GLN A 130 -15.52 -8.79 2.22
CA GLN A 130 -16.57 -9.41 3.05
C GLN A 130 -16.64 -10.91 2.84
#